data_AF-A0A7C8EJG5-F1
#
_entry.id   AF-A0A7C8EJG5-F1
#
_cell.length_a   1.000
_cell.length_b   1.000
_cell.length_c   1.000
_cell.angle_alpha   90.00
_cell.angle_beta   90.00
_cell.angle_gamma   90.00
#
_symmetry.space_group_name_H-M   'P 1'
#
loop_
_entity.id
_entity.type
_entity.pdbx_description
1 polymer ?
#
loop_
_entity_poly.entity_id
_entity_poly.type
_entity_poly.pdbx_seq_one_letter_code
_entity_poly.pdbx_strand_id
1 'polypeptide(L)'
;MAAIARHLRSGGAEAVAAAVEDVRRKDMADRAELIEALGEGRYEDAAPALKTIVRDETENAGLRSVALRALARIKGDQAAELVRRYEDGDMAALERAAADLLESATE
;
A
#
# COMPACT_ATOMS: atom_id res chain seq x y z
N MET A 1 -11.19 11.57 6.73
CA MET A 1 -12.29 10.96 5.96
C MET A 1 -12.36 11.63 4.60
N ALA A 2 -11.36 11.38 3.76
CA ALA A 2 -11.32 11.85 2.38
C ALA A 2 -12.56 11.34 1.63
N ALA A 3 -13.30 12.23 0.97
CA ALA A 3 -14.48 11.87 0.18
C ALA A 3 -14.19 10.79 -0.88
N ILE A 4 -12.93 10.72 -1.33
CA ILE A 4 -12.39 9.78 -2.29
C ILE A 4 -12.31 8.36 -1.71
N ALA A 5 -11.89 8.18 -0.44
CA ALA A 5 -11.84 6.84 0.18
C ALA A 5 -13.25 6.20 0.28
N ARG A 6 -14.30 7.02 0.42
CA ARG A 6 -15.69 6.56 0.41
C ARG A 6 -16.17 6.16 -0.98
N HIS A 7 -15.80 6.92 -2.01
CA HIS A 7 -16.08 6.57 -3.41
C HIS A 7 -15.28 5.36 -3.88
N LEU A 8 -14.06 5.19 -3.38
CA LEU A 8 -13.23 4.02 -3.67
C LEU A 8 -13.95 2.72 -3.31
N ARG A 9 -14.56 2.68 -2.12
CA ARG A 9 -15.35 1.52 -1.66
C ARG A 9 -16.57 1.19 -2.53
N SER A 10 -16.97 2.09 -3.44
CA SER A 10 -18.01 1.81 -4.44
C SER A 10 -17.48 1.26 -5.78
N GLY A 11 -16.16 1.18 -5.96
CA GLY A 11 -15.52 0.45 -7.08
C GLY A 11 -15.42 1.18 -8.42
N GLY A 12 -15.61 2.50 -8.48
CA GLY A 12 -15.48 3.25 -9.73
C GLY A 12 -14.02 3.37 -10.19
N ALA A 13 -13.69 2.96 -11.42
CA ALA A 13 -12.34 3.02 -11.99
C ALA A 13 -11.71 4.42 -11.94
N GLU A 14 -12.51 5.46 -12.17
CA GLU A 14 -12.07 6.87 -12.07
C GLU A 14 -11.69 7.26 -10.62
N ALA A 15 -12.43 6.73 -9.63
CA ALA A 15 -12.09 6.95 -8.22
C ALA A 15 -10.80 6.23 -7.83
N VAL A 16 -10.56 5.04 -8.38
CA VAL A 16 -9.29 4.31 -8.19
C VAL A 16 -8.12 5.09 -8.77
N ALA A 17 -8.24 5.57 -10.01
CA ALA A 17 -7.20 6.39 -10.64
C ALA A 17 -6.89 7.67 -9.84
N ALA A 18 -7.93 8.40 -9.40
CA ALA A 18 -7.75 9.60 -8.58
C ALA A 18 -7.06 9.29 -7.25
N ALA A 19 -7.43 8.19 -6.58
CA ALA A 19 -6.79 7.78 -5.33
C ALA A 19 -5.32 7.36 -5.54
N VAL A 20 -5.00 6.70 -6.65
CA VAL A 20 -3.62 6.34 -6.99
C VAL A 20 -2.74 7.59 -7.18
N GLU A 21 -3.27 8.65 -7.77
CA GLU A 21 -2.57 9.93 -7.87
C GLU A 21 -2.42 10.60 -6.50
N ASP A 22 -3.48 10.62 -5.69
CA ASP A 22 -3.45 11.27 -4.37
C ASP A 22 -2.47 10.60 -3.40
N VAL A 23 -2.30 9.27 -3.42
CA VAL A 23 -1.33 8.61 -2.54
C VAL A 23 0.13 8.93 -2.87
N ARG A 24 0.41 9.39 -4.10
CA ARG A 24 1.75 9.84 -4.52
C ARG A 24 2.08 11.24 -4.01
N ARG A 25 1.07 12.04 -3.67
CA ARG A 25 1.22 13.41 -3.22
C ARG A 25 1.58 13.47 -1.74
N LYS A 26 2.84 13.77 -1.41
CA LYS A 26 3.35 13.75 -0.02
C LYS A 26 2.65 14.74 0.94
N ASP A 27 2.03 15.79 0.42
CA ASP A 27 1.30 16.81 1.16
C ASP A 27 -0.12 16.36 1.57
N MET A 28 -0.61 15.24 1.03
CA MET A 28 -1.94 14.73 1.36
C MET A 28 -1.98 14.16 2.78
N ALA A 29 -2.86 14.73 3.62
CA ALA A 29 -3.01 14.30 5.01
C ALA A 29 -3.62 12.89 5.13
N ASP A 30 -4.53 12.52 4.23
CA ASP A 30 -5.33 11.29 4.30
C ASP A 30 -4.71 10.12 3.49
N ARG A 31 -3.40 10.16 3.20
CA ARG A 31 -2.73 9.12 2.37
C ARG A 31 -2.86 7.73 2.96
N ALA A 32 -2.71 7.59 4.28
CA ALA A 32 -2.82 6.28 4.94
C ALA A 32 -4.22 5.67 4.72
N GLU A 33 -5.28 6.46 4.87
CA GLU A 33 -6.67 6.03 4.67
C GLU A 33 -6.91 5.62 3.20
N LEU A 34 -6.37 6.38 2.24
CA LEU A 34 -6.46 6.05 0.82
C LEU A 34 -5.71 4.77 0.47
N ILE A 35 -4.48 4.60 0.99
CA ILE A 35 -3.67 3.40 0.80
C ILE A 35 -4.40 2.18 1.36
N GLU A 36 -4.97 2.28 2.57
CA GLU A 36 -5.76 1.21 3.16
C GLU A 36 -6.94 0.83 2.28
N ALA A 37 -7.73 1.82 1.84
CA ALA A 37 -8.87 1.59 0.95
C ALA A 37 -8.45 0.93 -0.38
N LEU A 38 -7.30 1.32 -0.93
CA LEU A 38 -6.76 0.71 -2.15
C LEU A 38 -6.43 -0.78 -1.94
N GLY A 39 -5.82 -1.10 -0.80
CA GLY A 39 -5.51 -2.47 -0.41
C GLY A 39 -6.75 -3.32 -0.09
N GLU A 40 -7.73 -2.76 0.63
CA GLU A 40 -9.00 -3.42 0.96
C GLU A 40 -9.79 -3.78 -0.29
N GLY A 41 -9.85 -2.86 -1.26
CA GLY A 41 -10.49 -3.09 -2.54
C GLY A 41 -9.69 -3.98 -3.50
N ARG A 42 -8.47 -4.38 -3.12
CA ARG A 42 -7.54 -5.19 -3.92
C ARG A 42 -7.33 -4.62 -5.33
N TYR A 43 -7.26 -3.31 -5.46
CA TYR A 43 -7.08 -2.67 -6.77
C TYR A 43 -5.65 -2.86 -7.27
N GLU A 44 -5.46 -3.77 -8.22
CA GLU A 44 -4.13 -4.08 -8.78
C GLU A 44 -3.46 -2.87 -9.43
N ASP A 45 -4.24 -1.94 -9.99
CA ASP A 45 -3.77 -0.67 -10.56
C ASP A 45 -2.99 0.19 -9.55
N ALA A 46 -3.25 0.01 -8.25
CA ALA A 46 -2.55 0.73 -7.19
C ALA A 46 -1.16 0.16 -6.90
N ALA A 47 -0.87 -1.09 -7.28
CA ALA A 47 0.35 -1.79 -6.89
C ALA A 47 1.65 -1.04 -7.25
N PRO A 48 1.80 -0.41 -8.44
CA PRO A 48 3.01 0.36 -8.76
C PRO A 48 3.21 1.59 -7.87
N ALA A 49 2.13 2.29 -7.52
CA ALA A 49 2.19 3.45 -6.63
C ALA A 49 2.58 3.03 -5.21
N LEU A 50 1.95 1.98 -4.68
CA LEU A 50 2.27 1.44 -3.35
C LEU A 50 3.71 0.93 -3.27
N LYS A 51 4.21 0.25 -4.31
CA LYS A 51 5.62 -0.18 -4.42
C LYS A 51 6.60 1.00 -4.34
N THR A 52 6.25 2.12 -4.96
CA THR A 52 7.05 3.35 -4.90
C THR A 52 7.13 3.87 -3.46
N ILE A 53 5.98 3.92 -2.77
CA ILE A 53 5.90 4.38 -1.38
C ILE A 53 6.70 3.47 -0.45
N VAL A 54 6.60 2.14 -0.59
CA VAL A 54 7.36 1.18 0.25
C VAL A 54 8.88 1.36 0.13
N ARG A 55 9.37 1.63 -1.09
CA ARG A 55 10.80 1.81 -1.40
C ARG A 55 11.34 3.21 -1.09
N ASP A 56 10.47 4.17 -0.81
CA ASP A 56 10.90 5.54 -0.52
C ASP A 56 11.42 5.65 0.90
N GLU A 57 12.75 5.61 1.06
CA GLU A 57 13.41 5.76 2.37
C GLU A 57 13.20 7.13 3.01
N THR A 58 12.80 8.13 2.22
CA THR A 58 12.44 9.47 2.74
C THR A 58 11.01 9.55 3.24
N GLU A 59 10.21 8.50 3.02
CA GLU A 59 8.83 8.41 3.47
C GLU A 59 8.73 7.95 4.93
N ASN A 60 7.67 8.38 5.61
CA ASN A 60 7.42 7.96 6.97
C ASN A 60 7.30 6.43 7.09
N ALA A 61 8.03 5.83 8.03
CA ALA A 61 8.04 4.38 8.25
C ALA A 61 6.64 3.77 8.46
N GLY A 62 5.75 4.49 9.15
CA GLY A 62 4.35 4.10 9.32
C GLY A 62 3.59 4.07 7.99
N LEU A 63 3.79 5.06 7.12
CA LEU A 63 3.16 5.08 5.80
C LEU A 63 3.71 3.99 4.87
N ARG A 64 5.03 3.75 4.91
CA ARG A 64 5.68 2.64 4.20
C ARG A 64 5.08 1.30 4.62
N SER A 65 4.88 1.10 5.92
CA SER A 65 4.22 -0.09 6.46
C SER A 65 2.77 -0.22 5.98
N VAL A 66 1.98 0.85 6.01
CA VAL A 66 0.60 0.85 5.50
C VAL A 66 0.55 0.52 4.00
N ALA A 67 1.47 1.06 3.20
CA ALA A 67 1.59 0.73 1.78
C ALA A 67 1.95 -0.73 1.53
N LEU A 68 2.85 -1.28 2.35
CA LEU A 68 3.21 -2.69 2.28
C LEU A 68 2.02 -3.59 2.63
N ARG A 69 1.24 -3.26 3.68
CA ARG A 69 -0.01 -3.96 4.04
C ARG A 69 -1.08 -3.87 2.95
N ALA A 70 -1.16 -2.76 2.24
CA ALA A 70 -2.11 -2.62 1.14
C ALA A 70 -1.68 -3.46 -0.07
N LEU A 71 -0.38 -3.41 -0.42
CA LEU A 71 0.19 -4.21 -1.50
C LEU A 71 0.08 -5.72 -1.23
N ALA A 72 0.27 -6.11 0.03
CA ALA A 72 0.04 -7.44 0.55
C ALA A 72 -1.37 -7.97 0.26
N ARG A 73 -2.40 -7.15 0.53
CA ARG A 73 -3.80 -7.51 0.29
C ARG A 73 -4.13 -7.65 -1.20
N ILE A 74 -3.49 -6.84 -2.04
CA ILE A 74 -3.63 -6.88 -3.50
C ILE A 74 -3.03 -8.16 -4.07
N LYS A 75 -1.80 -8.53 -3.64
CA LYS A 75 -1.05 -9.68 -4.17
C LYS A 75 -1.47 -11.05 -3.61
N GLY A 76 -2.15 -11.09 -2.46
CA GLY A 76 -2.63 -12.32 -1.83
C GLY A 76 -1.61 -13.01 -0.90
N ASP A 77 -2.14 -13.86 -0.02
CA ASP A 77 -1.60 -14.72 1.07
C ASP A 77 -0.11 -14.69 1.51
N GLN A 78 0.88 -14.47 0.63
CA GLN A 78 2.29 -14.37 1.01
C GLN A 78 2.59 -13.24 2.01
N ALA A 79 1.68 -12.28 2.13
CA ALA A 79 1.97 -11.04 2.79
C ALA A 79 1.29 -10.87 4.17
N ALA A 80 0.39 -11.78 4.57
CA ALA A 80 -0.12 -11.82 5.93
C ALA A 80 0.98 -12.17 6.95
N GLU A 81 1.95 -13.01 6.57
CA GLU A 81 3.10 -13.34 7.39
C GLU A 81 4.06 -12.15 7.56
N LEU A 82 4.26 -11.38 6.49
CA LEU A 82 5.00 -10.12 6.47
C LEU A 82 4.46 -9.09 7.48
N VAL A 83 3.14 -8.95 7.54
CA VAL A 83 2.46 -8.04 8.46
C VAL A 83 2.59 -8.51 9.91
N ARG A 84 2.53 -9.82 10.17
CA ARG A 84 2.78 -10.35 11.52
C ARG A 84 4.21 -10.07 11.99
N ARG A 85 5.22 -10.30 11.14
CA ARG A 85 6.62 -10.02 11.49
C ARG A 85 6.89 -8.53 11.75
N TYR A 86 6.16 -7.64 11.09
CA TYR A 86 6.16 -6.20 11.41
C TYR A 86 5.63 -5.90 12.81
N GLU A 87 4.47 -6.47 13.15
CA GLU A 87 3.83 -6.26 14.46
C GLU A 87 4.68 -6.85 15.60
N ASP A 88 5.48 -7.88 15.32
CA ASP A 88 6.47 -8.45 16.23
C ASP A 88 7.78 -7.62 16.34
N GLY A 89 7.90 -6.51 15.60
CA GLY A 89 9.03 -5.58 15.66
C GLY A 89 10.24 -5.95 14.80
N ASP A 90 10.12 -6.98 13.94
CA ASP A 90 11.20 -7.42 13.05
C ASP A 90 11.23 -6.60 11.74
N MET A 91 11.72 -5.36 11.86
CA MET A 91 11.88 -4.45 10.72
C MET A 91 12.81 -5.01 9.64
N ALA A 92 13.79 -5.85 10.00
CA ALA A 92 14.69 -6.45 9.03
C ALA A 92 13.99 -7.53 8.20
N ALA A 93 13.14 -8.35 8.83
CA ALA A 93 12.30 -9.30 8.11
C ALA A 93 11.25 -8.59 7.23
N LEU A 94 10.73 -7.44 7.67
CA LEU A 94 9.87 -6.60 6.86
C LEU A 94 10.55 -6.18 5.56
N GLU A 95 11.76 -5.61 5.66
CA GLU A 95 12.50 -5.12 4.49
C GLU A 95 12.83 -6.25 3.51
N ARG A 96 13.23 -7.42 4.02
CA ARG A 96 13.49 -8.60 3.17
C ARG A 96 12.25 -9.09 2.46
N ALA A 97 11.19 -9.35 3.21
CA ALA A 97 10.01 -9.93 2.57
C ALA A 97 9.25 -8.88 1.74
N ALA A 98 9.39 -7.58 2.05
CA ALA A 98 9.00 -6.50 1.15
C ALA A 98 9.83 -6.57 -0.14
N ALA A 99 11.16 -6.70 -0.05
CA ALA A 99 12.00 -6.86 -1.24
C ALA A 99 11.55 -8.07 -2.10
N ASP A 100 11.28 -9.22 -1.48
CA ASP A 100 10.79 -10.42 -2.16
C ASP A 100 9.43 -10.19 -2.84
N LEU A 101 8.46 -9.58 -2.14
CA LEU A 101 7.14 -9.25 -2.68
C LEU A 101 7.23 -8.21 -3.81
N LEU A 102 8.24 -7.35 -3.74
CA LEU A 102 8.51 -6.33 -4.74
C LEU A 102 9.27 -6.88 -5.95
N GLU A 103 10.05 -7.95 -5.82
CA GLU A 103 10.71 -8.66 -6.93
C GLU A 103 9.78 -9.65 -7.63
N SER A 104 8.96 -10.40 -6.90
CA SER A 104 8.00 -11.34 -7.49
C SER A 104 6.89 -10.67 -8.29
N ALA A 105 6.72 -9.35 -8.13
CA ALA A 105 5.75 -8.55 -8.86
C ALA A 105 6.24 -8.09 -10.25
N THR A 106 7.46 -8.46 -10.66
CA THR A 106 8.06 -8.09 -11.96
C THR A 106 8.14 -9.22 -12.99
N GLU A 107 7.64 -10.42 -12.67
CA GLU A 107 7.41 -11.53 -13.61
C GLU A 107 5.93 -11.62 -14.01
#